data_AF-A0A526RSA3-F1
#
_entry.id   AF-A0A526RSA3-F1
#
_cell.length_a   1.000
_cell.length_b   1.000
_cell.length_c   1.000
_cell.angle_alpha   90.00
_cell.angle_beta   90.00
_cell.angle_gamma   90.00
#
_symmetry.space_group_name_H-M   'P 1'
#
loop_
_entity.id
_entity.type
_entity.pdbx_description
1 polymer ?
#
loop_
_entity_poly.entity_id
_entity_poly.type
_entity_poly.pdbx_seq_one_letter_code
_entity_poly.pdbx_strand_id
1 'polypeptide(L)' 'GLLLGGEIASAKRRYGAGDAPVVLVASGALGVLYAAALGIADLALRTVDADEAVRAGLVEAARENGMIGAAA' A
#
# COMPACT_ATOMS: atom_id res chain seq x y z
N GLY A 1 -13.02 -9.22 -10.05
CA GLY A 1 -13.54 -7.91 -10.50
C GLY A 1 -14.57 -7.33 -9.54
N LEU A 2 -15.72 -8.00 -9.35
CA LEU A 2 -16.86 -7.47 -8.59
C LEU A 2 -16.49 -6.94 -7.19
N LEU A 3 -15.77 -7.72 -6.39
CA LEU A 3 -15.41 -7.32 -5.02
C LEU A 3 -14.37 -6.18 -4.99
N LEU A 4 -13.30 -6.27 -5.80
CA LEU A 4 -12.30 -5.20 -5.88
C LEU A 4 -12.94 -3.88 -6.33
N GLY A 5 -13.80 -3.91 -7.34
CA GLY A 5 -14.50 -2.72 -7.83
C GLY A 5 -15.45 -2.13 -6.77
N GLY A 6 -16.18 -2.99 -6.06
CA GLY A 6 -17.06 -2.56 -4.96
C GLY A 6 -16.28 -1.92 -3.81
N GLU A 7 -15.14 -2.49 -3.45
CA GLU A 7 -14.24 -1.94 -2.43
C GLU A 7 -13.69 -0.58 -2.84
N ILE A 8 -13.12 -0.45 -4.06
CA ILE A 8 -12.57 0.80 -4.57
C ILE A 8 -13.64 1.88 -4.68
N ALA A 9 -14.83 1.55 -5.19
CA ALA A 9 -15.94 2.50 -5.28
C ALA A 9 -16.39 2.97 -3.89
N SER A 10 -16.43 2.07 -2.91
CA SER A 10 -16.76 2.41 -1.52
C SER A 10 -15.68 3.30 -0.89
N ALA A 11 -14.40 2.95 -1.06
CA ALA A 11 -13.26 3.71 -0.56
C ALA A 11 -13.21 5.12 -1.15
N LYS A 12 -13.40 5.27 -2.47
CA LYS A 12 -13.43 6.57 -3.15
C LYS A 12 -14.55 7.46 -2.64
N ARG A 13 -15.74 6.91 -2.35
CA ARG A 13 -16.84 7.67 -1.72
C ARG A 13 -16.53 8.10 -0.29
N ARG A 14 -15.82 7.24 0.48
CA ARG A 14 -15.52 7.49 1.89
C ARG A 14 -14.39 8.47 2.11
N TYR A 15 -13.31 8.34 1.34
CA TYR A 15 -12.06 9.09 1.53
C TYR A 15 -11.86 10.20 0.51
N GLY A 16 -12.69 10.26 -0.54
CA GLY A 16 -12.48 11.13 -1.70
C GLY A 16 -11.36 10.61 -2.61
N ALA A 17 -11.21 11.26 -3.77
CA ALA A 17 -10.00 11.17 -4.57
C ALA A 17 -9.27 12.50 -4.37
N GLY A 18 -8.30 12.51 -3.45
CA GLY A 18 -7.41 13.66 -3.30
C GLY A 18 -6.41 13.76 -4.46
N ASP A 19 -5.62 14.83 -4.46
CA ASP A 19 -4.60 15.06 -5.50
C ASP A 19 -3.36 14.14 -5.35
N ALA A 20 -3.23 13.49 -4.20
CA ALA A 20 -2.14 12.56 -3.93
C ALA A 20 -2.43 11.16 -4.49
N PRO A 21 -1.42 10.46 -5.04
CA PRO A 21 -1.58 9.10 -5.51
C PRO A 21 -1.93 8.15 -4.35
N VAL A 22 -2.75 7.14 -4.65
CA VAL A 22 -3.01 6.03 -3.74
C VAL A 22 -1.72 5.23 -3.56
N VAL A 23 -1.32 5.01 -2.31
CA VAL A 23 -0.19 4.14 -1.99
C VAL A 23 -0.69 2.70 -1.88
N LEU A 24 -0.37 1.88 -2.87
CA LEU A 24 -0.69 0.45 -2.88
C LEU A 24 0.47 -0.32 -2.25
N VAL A 25 0.30 -0.71 -0.98
CA VAL A 25 1.22 -1.61 -0.29
C VAL A 25 0.74 -3.05 -0.50
N ALA A 26 1.41 -3.81 -1.36
CA ALA A 26 1.00 -5.17 -1.69
C ALA A 26 2.18 -6.01 -2.22
N SER A 27 2.02 -7.34 -2.18
CA SER A 27 2.98 -8.29 -2.76
C SER A 27 2.28 -9.23 -3.75
N GLY A 28 3.05 -9.75 -4.71
CA GLY A 28 2.62 -10.82 -5.61
C GLY A 28 1.40 -10.50 -6.49
N ALA A 29 0.67 -11.56 -6.87
CA ALA A 29 -0.44 -11.46 -7.83
C ALA A 29 -1.59 -10.57 -7.36
N LEU A 30 -1.81 -10.45 -6.05
CA LEU A 30 -2.85 -9.59 -5.51
C LEU A 30 -2.55 -8.11 -5.74
N GLY A 31 -1.28 -7.71 -5.61
CA GLY A 31 -0.83 -6.35 -5.94
C GLY A 31 -1.10 -6.00 -7.40
N VAL A 32 -0.85 -6.93 -8.33
CA VAL A 32 -1.15 -6.74 -9.76
C VAL A 32 -2.65 -6.54 -10.01
N LEU A 33 -3.50 -7.34 -9.35
CA LEU A 33 -4.96 -7.23 -9.49
C LEU A 33 -5.49 -5.89 -8.95
N TYR A 34 -4.98 -5.42 -7.81
CA TYR A 34 -5.37 -4.13 -7.25
C TYR A 34 -4.85 -2.96 -8.10
N ALA A 35 -3.61 -3.02 -8.58
CA ALA A 35 -3.06 -1.99 -9.46
C ALA A 35 -3.89 -1.83 -10.73
N ALA A 36 -4.28 -2.94 -11.36
CA ALA A 36 -5.16 -2.93 -12.52
C ALA A 36 -6.54 -2.34 -12.20
N ALA A 37 -7.16 -2.74 -11.09
CA ALA A 37 -8.47 -2.26 -10.69
C ALA A 37 -8.49 -0.76 -10.34
N LEU A 38 -7.44 -0.27 -9.66
CA LEU A 38 -7.27 1.15 -9.33
C LEU A 38 -6.98 1.99 -10.58
N GLY A 39 -6.21 1.46 -11.53
CA GLY A 39 -5.98 2.10 -12.83
C GLY A 39 -7.28 2.25 -13.65
N ILE A 40 -8.16 1.25 -13.64
CA ILE A 40 -9.50 1.36 -14.27
C ILE A 40 -10.36 2.44 -13.59
N ALA A 41 -10.15 2.70 -12.29
CA ALA A 41 -10.87 3.73 -11.53
C ALA A 41 -10.28 5.14 -11.68
N ASP A 42 -9.28 5.31 -12.56
CA ASP A 42 -8.55 6.54 -12.84
C ASP A 42 -7.93 7.16 -11.58
N LEU A 43 -7.29 6.31 -10.76
CA LEU A 43 -6.55 6.72 -9.58
C LEU A 43 -5.06 6.60 -9.85
N ALA A 44 -4.32 7.69 -9.59
CA ALA A 44 -2.86 7.67 -9.62
C ALA A 44 -2.33 6.72 -8.52
N LEU A 45 -1.25 5.98 -8.83
CA LEU A 45 -0.72 4.94 -7.96
C LEU A 45 0.76 5.12 -7.66
N ARG A 46 1.11 4.84 -6.40
CA ARG A 46 2.47 4.55 -5.97
C ARG A 46 2.48 3.16 -5.34
N THR A 47 3.19 2.22 -5.93
CA THR A 47 3.32 0.87 -5.39
C THR A 47 4.47 0.78 -4.39
N VAL A 48 4.27 0.03 -3.31
CA VAL A 48 5.30 -0.34 -2.33
C VAL A 48 5.21 -1.85 -2.13
N ASP A 49 6.34 -2.55 -2.23
CA ASP A 49 6.40 -3.99 -1.94
C ASP A 49 6.08 -4.23 -0.46
N ALA A 50 5.08 -5.08 -0.17
CA ALA A 50 4.65 -5.26 1.21
C ALA A 50 5.67 -6.03 2.05
N ASP A 51 6.44 -6.94 1.44
CA ASP A 51 7.42 -7.73 2.16
C ASP A 51 8.62 -6.86 2.57
N GLU A 52 9.04 -5.94 1.70
CA GLU A 52 10.03 -4.90 2.01
C GLU A 52 9.51 -3.96 3.10
N ALA A 53 8.26 -3.48 2.99
CA ALA A 53 7.66 -2.61 3.99
C ALA A 53 7.61 -3.26 5.38
N VAL A 54 7.27 -4.55 5.46
CA VAL A 54 7.29 -5.33 6.71
C VAL A 54 8.71 -5.39 7.28
N ARG A 55 9.71 -5.75 6.46
CA ARG A 55 11.11 -5.83 6.93
C ARG A 55 11.60 -4.48 7.46
N ALA A 56 11.36 -3.40 6.72
CA ALA A 56 11.73 -2.06 7.13
C ALA A 56 11.06 -1.67 8.46
N GLY A 57 9.75 -1.92 8.59
CA GLY A 57 9.01 -1.64 9.83
C GLY A 57 9.52 -2.42 11.04
N LEU A 58 9.87 -3.70 10.87
CA LEU A 58 10.46 -4.52 11.93
C LEU A 58 11.84 -4.02 12.36
N VAL A 59 12.67 -3.57 11.41
CA VAL A 59 13.99 -3.00 11.71
C VAL A 59 13.85 -1.68 12.47
N GLU A 60 12.95 -0.80 12.06
CA GLU A 60 12.69 0.45 12.78
C GLU A 60 12.15 0.19 14.19
N ALA A 61 11.19 -0.72 14.34
CA ALA A 61 10.72 -1.13 15.66
C ALA A 61 11.86 -1.71 16.52
N ALA A 62 12.77 -2.50 15.93
CA ALA A 62 13.93 -3.03 16.65
C ALA A 62 14.88 -1.92 17.14
N ARG A 63 15.08 -0.87 16.33
CA ARG A 63 15.87 0.32 16.71
C ARG A 63 15.20 1.09 17.84
N GLU A 64 13.91 1.38 17.73
CA GLU A 64 13.15 2.13 18.74
C GLU A 64 13.16 1.41 20.10
N ASN A 65 13.17 0.08 20.10
CA ASN A 65 13.21 -0.74 21.31
C ASN A 65 14.63 -1.07 21.80
N GLY A 66 15.68 -0.50 21.19
CA GLY A 66 17.07 -0.72 21.59
C GLY A 66 17.56 -2.17 21.40
N MET A 67 16.85 -2.97 20.59
CA MET A 67 17.21 -4.37 20.31
C MET A 67 18.39 -4.47 19.34
N ILE A 68 18.56 -3.45 18.50
CA ILE A 68 19.71 -3.29 17.61
C ILE A 68 20.25 -1.86 17.76
N GLY A 69 21.58 -1.71 17.77
CA GLY A 69 22.21 -0.40 17.87
C GLY A 69 21.82 0.52 16.71
N ALA A 70 21.88 1.84 16.94
CA ALA A 70 21.81 2.79 15.82
C ALA A 70 22.94 2.44 14.83
N ALA A 71 22.61 2.34 13.54
CA ALA A 71 23.63 2.09 12.53
C ALA A 71 24.70 3.19 12.65
N ALA A 72 25.96 2.76 12.82
CA ALA A 72 27.12 3.64 12.87
C ALA A 72 27.32 4.38 11.54
#